data_AF-A0A9E5IZU0-F1
#
_entry.id   AF-A0A9E5IZU0-F1
#
_cell.length_a   1.000
_cell.length_b   1.000
_cell.length_c   1.000
_cell.angle_alpha   90.00
_cell.angle_beta   90.00
_cell.angle_gamma   90.00
#
_symmetry.space_group_name_H-M   'P 1'
#
loop_
_entity.id
_entity.type
_entity.pdbx_description
1 polymer ?
#
loop_
_entity_poly.entity_id
_entity_poly.type
_entity_poly.pdbx_seq_one_letter_code
_entity_poly.pdbx_strand_id
1 'polypeptide(L)'
;SPVANDSSSRALNVNADIAAGAIAGSLRASETLFLTDVPGIYSAWPDRSSLISEITISDLKKISFEGGMVPKVEAVINAIESGASSARVIDGTSLPAFIDALSGDGGTLVKP
;
A
#
# COMPACT_ATOMS: atom_id res chain seq x y z
N SER A 1 -15.97 -1.81 5.25
CA SER A 1 -15.62 -0.62 4.46
C SER A 1 -15.75 0.63 5.31
N PRO A 2 -14.85 1.61 5.16
CA PRO A 2 -15.02 2.88 5.85
C PRO A 2 -16.21 3.66 5.29
N VAL A 3 -16.91 4.34 6.18
CA VAL A 3 -18.06 5.19 5.87
C VAL A 3 -17.69 6.64 6.19
N ALA A 4 -18.07 7.57 5.32
CA ALA A 4 -17.88 9.00 5.52
C ALA A 4 -19.19 9.76 5.27
N ASN A 5 -19.28 11.01 5.73
CA ASN A 5 -20.41 11.88 5.45
C ASN A 5 -19.98 12.96 4.44
N ASP A 6 -20.85 13.28 3.48
CA ASP A 6 -20.71 14.49 2.69
C ASP A 6 -21.14 15.74 3.50
N SER A 7 -21.03 16.93 2.91
CA SER A 7 -21.43 18.19 3.53
C SER A 7 -22.92 18.30 3.86
N SER A 8 -23.75 17.39 3.33
CA SER A 8 -25.19 17.28 3.61
C SER A 8 -25.52 16.14 4.58
N SER A 9 -24.52 15.58 5.27
CA SER A 9 -24.66 14.45 6.21
C SER A 9 -25.16 13.16 5.58
N ARG A 10 -24.99 12.97 4.27
CA ARG A 10 -25.30 11.69 3.61
C ARG A 10 -24.13 10.74 3.75
N ALA A 11 -24.42 9.51 4.17
CA ALA A 11 -23.41 8.46 4.28
C ALA A 11 -22.92 7.99 2.90
N LEU A 12 -21.61 7.90 2.75
CA LEU A 12 -20.90 7.43 1.56
C LEU A 12 -20.05 6.20 1.92
N ASN A 13 -20.04 5.22 1.03
CA ASN A 13 -19.12 4.09 1.09
C ASN A 13 -17.80 4.50 0.43
N VAL A 14 -16.73 4.58 1.20
CA VAL A 14 -15.42 5.03 0.70
C VAL A 14 -14.53 3.81 0.47
N ASN A 15 -13.70 3.85 -0.58
CA ASN A 15 -12.67 2.85 -0.78
C ASN A 15 -11.71 2.82 0.43
N ALA A 16 -11.41 1.62 0.93
CA ALA A 16 -10.62 1.46 2.15
C ALA A 16 -9.18 1.96 1.99
N ASP A 17 -8.58 1.74 0.83
CA ASP A 17 -7.21 2.09 0.55
C ASP A 17 -7.02 3.61 0.40
N ILE A 18 -7.97 4.29 -0.27
CA ILE A 18 -8.01 5.75 -0.35
C ILE A 18 -8.20 6.36 1.05
N ALA A 19 -9.13 5.82 1.85
CA ALA A 19 -9.34 6.28 3.21
C ALA A 19 -8.09 6.10 4.08
N ALA A 20 -7.42 4.95 3.98
CA ALA A 20 -6.17 4.67 4.69
C ALA A 20 -5.06 5.65 4.27
N GLY A 21 -4.88 5.86 2.97
CA GLY A 21 -3.89 6.80 2.42
C GLY A 21 -4.13 8.24 2.89
N ALA A 22 -5.38 8.72 2.85
CA ALA A 22 -5.74 10.05 3.32
C ALA A 22 -5.48 10.23 4.83
N ILE A 23 -5.82 9.23 5.65
CA ILE A 23 -5.55 9.25 7.10
C ILE A 23 -4.04 9.24 7.36
N ALA A 24 -3.30 8.33 6.72
CA ALA A 24 -1.86 8.19 6.88
C ALA A 24 -1.13 9.49 6.48
N GLY A 25 -1.51 10.08 5.35
CA GLY A 25 -1.00 11.35 4.88
C GLY A 25 -1.28 12.50 5.85
N SER A 26 -2.52 12.61 6.31
CA SER A 26 -2.93 13.64 7.29
C SER A 26 -2.17 13.54 8.61
N LEU A 27 -1.86 12.32 9.05
CA LEU A 27 -1.09 12.06 10.27
C LEU A 27 0.43 12.12 10.06
N ARG A 28 0.90 12.26 8.81
CA ARG A 28 2.31 12.09 8.43
C ARG A 28 2.89 10.79 9.00
N ALA A 29 2.16 9.69 8.81
CA ALA A 29 2.56 8.39 9.31
C ALA A 29 3.99 8.04 8.86
N SER A 30 4.76 7.42 9.76
CA SER A 30 6.12 6.97 9.45
C SER A 30 6.13 5.89 8.39
N GLU A 31 5.15 4.99 8.41
CA GLU A 31 4.95 3.94 7.42
C GLU A 31 3.48 3.52 7.38
N THR A 32 2.95 3.21 6.19
CA THR A 32 1.61 2.64 6.00
C THR A 32 1.72 1.19 5.57
N LEU A 33 1.04 0.25 6.24
CA LEU A 33 1.04 -1.17 5.84
C LEU A 33 -0.18 -1.49 4.96
N PHE A 34 0.07 -1.96 3.74
CA PHE A 34 -0.94 -2.48 2.81
C PHE A 34 -0.89 -4.00 2.76
N LEU A 35 -1.99 -4.63 3.17
CA LEU A 35 -2.11 -6.09 3.22
C LEU A 35 -2.61 -6.66 1.89
N THR A 36 -1.97 -7.72 1.42
CA THR A 36 -2.35 -8.44 0.19
C THR A 36 -2.28 -9.95 0.40
N ASP A 37 -2.63 -10.73 -0.62
CA ASP A 37 -2.59 -12.19 -0.66
C ASP A 37 -1.26 -12.77 -1.23
N VAL A 38 -0.24 -11.92 -1.38
CA VAL A 38 1.09 -12.26 -1.89
C VAL A 38 2.20 -11.62 -1.03
N PRO A 39 3.44 -12.12 -1.05
CA PRO A 39 4.53 -11.57 -0.22
C PRO A 39 4.82 -10.08 -0.39
N GLY A 40 4.54 -9.48 -1.54
CA GLY A 40 4.81 -8.07 -1.84
C GLY A 40 4.58 -7.76 -3.32
N ILE A 41 5.30 -6.76 -3.83
CA ILE A 41 5.26 -6.34 -5.24
C ILE A 41 6.31 -7.12 -6.04
N TYR A 42 5.87 -7.74 -7.14
CA TYR A 42 6.76 -8.38 -8.11
C TYR A 42 7.02 -7.44 -9.28
N SER A 43 8.28 -7.30 -9.69
CA SER A 43 8.65 -6.51 -10.86
C SER A 43 8.27 -7.18 -12.19
N ALA A 44 8.13 -8.50 -12.19
CA ALA A 44 7.75 -9.28 -13.36
C ALA A 44 6.85 -10.46 -12.96
N TRP A 45 5.56 -10.22 -12.75
CA TRP A 45 4.62 -11.31 -12.51
C TRP A 45 4.48 -12.21 -13.76
N PRO A 46 4.48 -13.57 -13.64
CA PRO A 46 4.42 -14.40 -12.43
C PRO A 46 5.77 -14.92 -11.90
N ASP A 47 6.90 -14.34 -12.30
CA ASP A 47 8.22 -14.72 -11.77
C ASP A 47 8.33 -14.38 -10.29
N ARG A 48 8.30 -15.40 -9.43
CA ARG A 48 8.38 -15.24 -7.98
C ARG A 48 9.76 -14.82 -7.48
N SER A 49 10.81 -14.93 -8.29
CA SER A 49 12.14 -14.42 -7.96
C SER A 49 12.24 -12.89 -8.13
N SER A 50 11.26 -12.29 -8.79
CA SER A 50 11.20 -10.85 -9.07
C SER A 50 10.63 -9.99 -7.92
N LEU A 51 10.52 -10.57 -6.71
CA LEU A 51 10.02 -9.87 -5.51
C LEU A 51 10.92 -8.69 -5.18
N ILE A 52 10.32 -7.52 -5.05
CA ILE A 52 11.00 -6.27 -4.77
C ILE A 52 11.06 -6.08 -3.25
N SER A 53 12.24 -5.90 -2.68
CA SER A 53 12.38 -5.56 -1.25
C SER A 53 12.15 -4.08 -0.99
N GLU A 54 12.66 -3.21 -1.86
CA GLU A 54 12.52 -1.76 -1.77
C GLU A 54 12.42 -1.11 -3.16
N ILE A 55 11.59 -0.07 -3.30
CA ILE A 55 11.43 0.70 -4.54
C ILE A 55 11.00 2.15 -4.26
N THR A 56 11.34 3.07 -5.17
CA THR A 56 10.83 4.45 -5.12
C THR A 56 9.49 4.56 -5.85
N ILE A 57 8.67 5.57 -5.55
CA ILE A 57 7.45 5.83 -6.34
C ILE A 57 7.78 6.04 -7.81
N SER A 58 8.88 6.75 -8.08
CA SER A 58 9.32 7.06 -9.44
C SER A 58 9.61 5.81 -10.26
N ASP A 59 10.21 4.78 -9.65
CA ASP A 59 10.46 3.50 -10.32
C ASP A 59 9.24 2.59 -10.33
N LEU A 60 8.44 2.61 -9.26
CA LEU A 60 7.20 1.84 -9.18
C LEU A 60 6.23 2.23 -10.30
N LYS A 61 6.12 3.53 -10.61
CA LYS A 61 5.30 4.06 -11.72
C LYS A 61 5.75 3.61 -13.11
N LYS A 62 6.96 3.06 -13.26
CA LYS A 62 7.46 2.55 -14.55
C LYS A 62 7.10 1.08 -14.79
N ILE A 63 6.62 0.38 -13.76
CA ILE A 63 6.23 -1.03 -13.84
C ILE A 63 4.76 -1.10 -14.27
N SER A 64 4.46 -1.95 -15.25
CA SER A 64 3.08 -2.24 -15.66
C SER A 64 2.50 -3.33 -14.76
N PHE A 65 1.36 -3.05 -14.15
CA PHE A 65 0.62 -4.00 -13.32
C PHE A 65 -0.68 -4.43 -14.01
N GLU A 66 -1.14 -5.63 -13.67
CA GLU A 66 -2.40 -6.17 -14.17
C GLU A 66 -3.29 -6.66 -13.01
N GLY A 67 -4.59 -6.72 -13.27
CA GLY A 67 -5.57 -7.27 -12.35
C GLY A 67 -5.61 -6.56 -10.99
N GLY A 68 -5.69 -7.34 -9.91
CA GLY A 68 -5.88 -6.84 -8.55
C GLY A 68 -4.70 -6.04 -7.96
N MET A 69 -3.53 -6.05 -8.62
CA MET A 69 -2.36 -5.31 -8.14
C MET A 69 -2.44 -3.81 -8.48
N VAL A 70 -3.12 -3.45 -9.58
CA VAL A 70 -3.29 -2.05 -10.00
C VAL A 70 -3.85 -1.16 -8.88
N PRO A 71 -5.02 -1.45 -8.27
CA PRO A 71 -5.56 -0.61 -7.21
C PRO A 71 -4.70 -0.57 -5.94
N LYS A 72 -3.91 -1.63 -5.66
CA LYS A 72 -3.00 -1.66 -4.51
C LYS A 72 -1.80 -0.73 -4.70
N VAL A 73 -1.21 -0.73 -5.89
CA VAL A 73 -0.12 0.17 -6.25
C VAL A 73 -0.59 1.63 -6.26
N GLU A 74 -1.78 1.90 -6.80
CA GLU A 74 -2.37 3.24 -6.76
C GLU A 74 -2.56 3.74 -5.32
N ALA A 75 -3.04 2.87 -4.42
CA ALA A 75 -3.20 3.21 -3.02
C ALA A 75 -1.88 3.51 -2.29
N VAL A 76 -0.85 2.71 -2.55
CA VAL A 76 0.50 2.92 -2.01
C VAL A 76 1.06 4.26 -2.43
N ILE A 77 0.95 4.58 -3.73
CA ILE A 77 1.38 5.86 -4.29
C ILE A 77 0.58 7.00 -3.63
N ASN A 78 -0.75 6.86 -3.55
CA ASN A 78 -1.62 7.88 -2.99
C ASN A 78 -1.32 8.15 -1.51
N ALA A 79 -1.02 7.13 -0.71
CA ALA A 79 -0.69 7.30 0.71
C ALA A 79 0.57 8.17 0.91
N ILE A 80 1.63 7.90 0.13
CA ILE A 80 2.87 8.66 0.22
C ILE A 80 2.68 10.07 -0.36
N GLU A 81 2.01 10.22 -1.50
CA GLU A 81 1.69 11.53 -2.07
C GLU A 81 0.78 12.37 -1.16
N SER A 82 -0.04 11.72 -0.32
CA SER A 82 -0.86 12.38 0.71
C SER A 82 -0.06 12.79 1.95
N GLY A 83 1.19 12.35 2.11
CA GLY A 83 2.11 12.78 3.17
C GLY A 83 2.66 11.69 4.08
N ALA A 84 2.38 10.40 3.82
CA ALA A 84 3.04 9.31 4.55
C ALA A 84 4.54 9.25 4.17
N SER A 85 5.41 8.91 5.12
CA SER A 85 6.87 8.90 4.87
C SER A 85 7.33 7.68 4.05
N SER A 86 6.60 6.57 4.17
CA SER A 86 6.76 5.36 3.37
C SER A 86 5.46 4.54 3.39
N ALA A 87 5.41 3.52 2.55
CA ALA A 87 4.38 2.49 2.61
C ALA A 87 5.02 1.12 2.37
N ARG A 88 4.51 0.07 3.02
CA ARG A 88 4.99 -1.30 2.85
C ARG A 88 3.85 -2.21 2.44
N VAL A 89 4.07 -3.01 1.41
CA VAL A 89 3.12 -4.04 0.94
C VAL A 89 3.57 -5.40 1.45
N ILE A 90 2.69 -6.11 2.15
CA ILE A 90 3.00 -7.41 2.77
C ILE A 90 1.89 -8.45 2.58
N ASP A 91 2.23 -9.72 2.76
CA ASP A 91 1.26 -10.82 2.86
C ASP A 91 0.44 -10.69 4.16
N GLY A 92 -0.83 -10.33 4.02
CA GLY A 92 -1.78 -10.19 5.12
C GLY A 92 -2.34 -11.50 5.66
N THR A 93 -2.02 -12.63 5.02
CA THR A 93 -2.43 -13.96 5.49
C THR A 93 -1.37 -14.63 6.38
N SER A 94 -0.17 -14.03 6.46
CA SER A 94 0.95 -14.52 7.25
C SER A 94 1.19 -13.67 8.49
N LEU A 95 0.87 -14.21 9.67
CA LEU A 95 1.17 -13.55 10.95
C LEU A 95 2.66 -13.25 11.13
N PRO A 96 3.61 -14.15 10.78
CA PRO A 96 5.03 -13.83 10.80
C PRO A 96 5.37 -12.62 9.93
N ALA A 97 4.86 -12.57 8.69
CA ALA A 97 5.13 -11.44 7.80
C ALA A 97 4.62 -10.11 8.37
N PHE A 98 3.47 -10.12 9.04
CA PHE A 98 2.94 -8.93 9.72
C PHE A 98 3.84 -8.49 10.89
N ILE A 99 4.36 -9.42 11.69
CA ILE A 99 5.28 -9.11 12.80
C ILE A 99 6.61 -8.54 12.27
N ASP A 100 7.16 -9.13 11.21
CA ASP A 100 8.38 -8.65 10.56
C ASP A 100 8.20 -7.23 10.02
N ALA A 101 7.05 -6.96 9.39
CA ALA A 101 6.69 -5.64 8.88
C ALA A 101 6.64 -4.56 9.96
N LEU A 102 6.07 -4.88 11.14
CA LEU A 102 6.07 -3.96 12.29
C LEU A 102 7.48 -3.65 12.80
N SER A 103 8.44 -4.53 12.53
CA SER A 103 9.86 -4.34 12.84
C SER A 103 10.65 -3.70 11.69
N GLY A 104 9.99 -3.34 10.59
CA GLY A 104 10.58 -2.71 9.41
C GLY A 104 11.18 -3.69 8.39
N ASP A 105 10.89 -4.98 8.49
CA ASP A 105 11.42 -6.03 7.61
C ASP A 105 10.32 -6.69 6.76
N GLY A 106 10.72 -7.40 5.70
CA GLY A 106 9.82 -8.17 4.84
C GLY A 106 8.96 -7.35 3.88
N GLY A 107 8.36 -8.06 2.92
CA GLY A 107 7.54 -7.48 1.85
C GLY A 107 8.27 -6.46 0.99
N THR A 108 7.52 -5.49 0.45
CA THR A 108 8.06 -4.41 -0.39
C THR A 108 7.90 -3.07 0.29
N LEU A 109 9.01 -2.42 0.62
CA LEU A 109 9.05 -1.05 1.09
C LEU A 109 9.02 -0.07 -0.08
N VAL A 110 8.08 0.86 -0.08
CA VAL A 110 7.96 1.94 -1.06
C VAL A 110 8.30 3.27 -0.40
N LYS A 111 9.26 3.97 -0.99
CA LYS A 111 9.73 5.29 -0.56
C LYS A 111 9.33 6.36 -1.58
N PRO A 112 9.26 7.64 -1.19
CA PRO A 112 9.01 8.76 -2.11
C PRO A 112 9.87 8.71 -3.38
#